data_AF-A0A935QAD7-F1
#
_entry.id   AF-A0A935QAD7-F1
#
_cell.length_a   1.000
_cell.length_b   1.000
_cell.length_c   1.000
_cell.angle_alpha   90.00
_cell.angle_beta   90.00
_cell.angle_gamma   90.00
#
_symmetry.space_group_name_H-M   'P 1'
#
loop_
_entity.id
_entity.type
_entity.pdbx_description
1 polymer ?
#
loop_
_entity_poly.entity_id
_entity_poly.type
_entity_poly.pdbx_seq_one_letter_code
_entity_poly.pdbx_strand_id
1 'polypeptide(L)'
;MAIGSPKVGSLRGCIAGKRRLPVIGGEGAGALRALVLYGIALHSLLTGIVLIVQPDAFMLWAGWGAPRPSFFAAQGGVFHVLMVALYLRAARRSRDRDALIPYILFVKTTAAAFLLSYYLFVEGTPLILAAGLFDGSVAVLLAAMRRRERRGATREAAR
;
A
#
# COMPACT_ATOMS: atom_id res chain seq x y z
N MET A 1 -38.48 20.39 50.48
CA MET A 1 -38.28 20.19 49.02
C MET A 1 -36.83 19.74 48.83
N ALA A 2 -36.60 18.43 48.72
CA ALA A 2 -35.26 17.84 48.75
C ALA A 2 -34.79 17.57 47.31
N ILE A 3 -33.65 18.17 46.94
CA ILE A 3 -33.00 18.02 45.64
C ILE A 3 -32.09 16.79 45.72
N GLY A 4 -32.49 15.70 45.05
CA GLY A 4 -31.72 14.46 44.97
C GLY A 4 -30.65 14.53 43.87
N SER A 5 -29.39 14.39 44.26
CA SER A 5 -28.25 14.31 43.33
C SER A 5 -28.23 12.98 42.55
N PRO A 6 -27.89 12.99 41.24
CA PRO A 6 -27.77 11.76 40.46
C PRO A 6 -26.48 11.00 40.81
N LYS A 7 -26.61 9.68 41.03
CA LYS A 7 -25.51 8.75 41.22
C LYS A 7 -24.73 8.58 39.90
N VAL A 8 -23.45 8.96 39.91
CA VAL A 8 -22.52 8.71 38.81
C VAL A 8 -22.10 7.24 38.84
N GLY A 9 -22.60 6.47 37.86
CA GLY A 9 -22.24 5.07 37.66
C GLY A 9 -20.82 4.93 37.12
N SER A 10 -19.98 4.27 37.91
CA SER A 10 -18.62 3.85 37.57
C SER A 10 -18.63 2.82 36.43
N LEU A 11 -18.33 3.26 35.21
CA LEU A 11 -18.05 2.38 34.07
C LEU A 11 -16.58 1.94 34.09
N ARG A 12 -16.24 1.01 35.00
CA ARG A 12 -15.01 0.21 34.87
C ARG A 12 -15.26 -0.94 33.90
N GLY A 13 -15.24 -0.61 32.61
CA GLY A 13 -15.30 -1.57 31.50
C GLY A 13 -13.95 -2.26 31.31
N CYS A 14 -13.87 -3.48 31.84
CA CYS A 14 -12.98 -4.59 31.50
C CYS A 14 -12.18 -4.41 30.17
N ILE A 15 -10.91 -4.04 30.25
CA ILE A 15 -9.96 -4.20 29.13
C ILE A 15 -9.54 -5.66 29.12
N ALA A 16 -10.42 -6.50 28.59
CA ALA A 16 -10.23 -7.93 28.44
C ALA A 16 -9.12 -8.22 27.41
N GLY A 17 -8.11 -8.95 27.87
CA GLY A 17 -7.45 -9.99 27.09
C GLY A 17 -6.75 -9.55 25.82
N LYS A 18 -5.53 -9.04 25.97
CA LYS A 18 -4.51 -9.01 24.90
C LYS A 18 -4.10 -10.46 24.60
N ARG A 19 -4.96 -11.24 23.94
CA ARG A 19 -4.63 -12.54 23.36
C ARG A 19 -3.57 -12.28 22.29
N ARG A 20 -2.30 -12.47 22.65
CA ARG A 20 -1.22 -12.62 21.68
C ARG A 20 -1.51 -13.92 20.95
N LEU A 21 -2.20 -13.81 19.82
CA LEU A 21 -2.31 -14.94 18.89
C LEU A 21 -0.88 -15.35 18.50
N PRO A 22 -0.59 -16.65 18.48
CA PRO A 22 0.71 -17.15 18.05
C PRO A 22 0.98 -16.63 16.63
N VAL A 23 2.04 -15.84 16.48
CA VAL A 23 2.56 -15.43 15.17
C VAL A 23 3.26 -16.66 14.59
N ILE A 24 2.49 -17.61 14.08
CA ILE A 24 3.02 -18.75 13.33
C ILE A 24 2.39 -18.71 11.93
N GLY A 25 2.60 -17.59 11.24
CA GLY A 25 2.84 -17.67 9.81
C GLY A 25 4.33 -17.91 9.67
N GLY A 26 4.73 -19.11 9.23
CA GLY A 26 6.13 -19.55 9.19
C GLY A 26 7.08 -18.45 8.69
N GLU A 27 8.27 -18.39 9.26
CA GLU A 27 9.24 -17.27 9.09
C GLU A 27 9.35 -16.77 7.63
N GLY A 28 9.27 -17.68 6.66
CA GLY A 28 9.26 -17.37 5.22
C GLY A 28 8.07 -16.55 4.71
N ALA A 29 6.84 -16.75 5.21
CA ALA A 29 5.67 -15.97 4.80
C ALA A 29 5.72 -14.52 5.35
N GLY A 30 6.26 -14.37 6.57
CA GLY A 30 6.56 -13.06 7.14
C GLY A 30 7.64 -12.32 6.34
N ALA A 31 8.73 -13.01 6.01
CA ALA A 31 9.85 -12.48 5.25
C ALA A 31 9.45 -12.07 3.82
N LEU A 32 8.72 -12.93 3.09
CA LEU A 32 8.26 -12.61 1.73
C LEU A 32 7.40 -11.34 1.71
N ARG A 33 6.49 -11.20 2.67
CA ARG A 33 5.65 -9.99 2.76
C ARG A 33 6.46 -8.75 3.06
N ALA A 34 7.39 -8.85 4.00
CA ALA A 34 8.28 -7.74 4.30
C ALA A 34 9.08 -7.34 3.06
N LEU A 35 9.64 -8.31 2.33
CA LEU A 35 10.35 -8.11 1.07
C LEU A 35 9.47 -7.38 0.05
N VAL A 36 8.24 -7.85 -0.16
CA VAL A 36 7.29 -7.21 -1.08
C VAL A 36 7.00 -5.76 -0.66
N LEU A 37 6.66 -5.52 0.61
CA LEU A 37 6.32 -4.17 1.09
C LEU A 37 7.50 -3.21 1.05
N TYR A 38 8.71 -3.67 1.38
CA TYR A 38 9.94 -2.88 1.24
C TYR A 38 10.28 -2.62 -0.22
N GLY A 39 10.11 -3.61 -1.11
CA GLY A 39 10.29 -3.45 -2.55
C GLY A 39 9.32 -2.40 -3.13
N ILE A 40 8.04 -2.44 -2.73
CA ILE A 40 7.05 -1.43 -3.14
C ILE A 40 7.43 -0.04 -2.63
N ALA A 41 7.93 0.05 -1.38
CA ALA A 41 8.40 1.31 -0.80
C ALA A 41 9.58 1.89 -1.60
N LEU A 42 10.58 1.07 -1.91
CA LEU A 42 11.74 1.48 -2.70
C LEU A 42 11.34 1.91 -4.11
N HIS A 43 10.56 1.10 -4.82
CA HIS A 43 10.08 1.43 -6.15
C HIS A 43 9.28 2.74 -6.17
N SER A 44 8.41 2.94 -5.17
CA SER A 44 7.63 4.18 -5.06
C SER A 44 8.52 5.38 -4.75
N LEU A 45 9.54 5.22 -3.90
CA LEU A 45 10.51 6.29 -3.66
C LEU A 45 11.25 6.69 -4.94
N LEU A 46 11.78 5.70 -5.67
CA LEU A 46 12.52 5.94 -6.91
C LEU A 46 11.63 6.59 -7.98
N THR A 47 10.42 6.07 -8.17
CA THR A 47 9.43 6.67 -9.09
C THR A 47 9.09 8.10 -8.67
N GLY A 48 8.91 8.34 -7.36
CA GLY A 48 8.65 9.66 -6.81
C GLY A 48 9.77 10.65 -7.12
N ILE A 49 11.02 10.26 -6.90
CA ILE A 49 12.20 11.08 -7.20
C ILE A 49 12.29 11.36 -8.70
N VAL A 50 12.12 10.34 -9.55
CA VAL A 50 12.16 10.49 -11.01
C VAL A 50 11.09 11.46 -11.50
N LEU A 51 9.86 11.37 -10.96
CA LEU A 51 8.77 12.27 -11.34
C LEU A 51 8.98 13.72 -10.87
N ILE A 52 9.67 13.93 -9.75
CA ILE A 52 9.99 15.27 -9.23
C ILE A 52 11.14 15.89 -10.01
N VAL A 53 12.22 15.13 -10.24
CA VAL A 53 13.45 15.64 -10.87
C VAL A 53 13.33 15.70 -12.39
N GLN A 54 12.58 14.76 -13.00
CA GLN A 54 12.40 14.61 -14.44
C GLN A 54 13.72 14.72 -15.23
N PRO A 55 14.75 13.90 -14.93
CA PRO A 55 16.05 14.06 -15.58
C PRO A 55 15.94 13.82 -17.09
N ASP A 56 16.37 14.79 -17.90
CA ASP A 56 16.18 14.80 -19.36
C ASP A 56 16.60 13.51 -20.06
N ALA A 57 17.78 12.98 -19.71
CA ALA A 57 18.30 11.73 -20.28
C ALA A 57 17.35 10.55 -20.05
N PHE A 58 16.74 10.47 -18.85
CA PHE A 58 15.76 9.43 -18.55
C PHE A 58 14.44 9.67 -19.28
N MET A 59 13.96 10.93 -19.34
CA MET A 59 12.71 11.27 -20.01
C MET A 59 12.78 10.90 -21.50
N LEU A 60 13.88 11.27 -22.17
CA LEU A 60 14.14 10.92 -23.56
C LEU A 60 14.24 9.41 -23.78
N TRP A 61 15.01 8.71 -22.93
CA TRP A 61 15.13 7.25 -23.00
C TRP A 61 13.79 6.53 -22.81
N ALA A 62 12.96 7.04 -21.91
CA ALA A 62 11.64 6.51 -21.60
C ALA A 62 10.60 6.75 -22.71
N GLY A 63 10.98 7.44 -23.79
CA GLY A 63 10.12 7.76 -24.93
C GLY A 63 9.30 9.04 -24.75
N TRP A 64 9.56 9.82 -23.70
CA TRP A 64 8.94 11.12 -23.51
C TRP A 64 9.76 12.22 -24.20
N GLY A 65 9.08 13.23 -24.73
CA GLY A 65 9.70 14.39 -25.38
C GLY A 65 10.33 15.38 -24.38
N ALA A 66 10.66 16.58 -24.88
CA ALA A 66 11.21 17.66 -24.06
C ALA A 66 10.35 17.95 -22.81
N PRO A 67 10.96 18.41 -21.70
CA PRO A 67 10.27 18.66 -20.44
C PRO A 67 9.01 19.52 -20.62
N ARG A 68 7.86 18.93 -20.29
CA ARG A 68 6.56 19.62 -20.19
C ARG A 68 6.44 20.28 -18.82
N PRO A 69 5.46 21.19 -18.58
CA PRO A 69 5.23 21.77 -17.26
C PRO A 69 5.24 20.71 -16.15
N SER A 70 6.19 20.86 -15.22
CA SER A 70 6.58 19.83 -14.25
C SER A 70 5.61 19.67 -13.08
N PHE A 71 4.62 20.58 -12.93
CA PHE A 71 3.75 20.61 -11.75
C PHE A 71 3.02 19.30 -11.50
N PHE A 72 2.37 18.72 -12.52
CA PHE A 72 1.61 17.47 -12.36
C PHE A 72 2.51 16.26 -12.12
N ALA A 73 3.68 16.21 -12.76
CA ALA A 73 4.65 15.15 -12.53
C ALA A 73 5.20 15.24 -11.09
N ALA A 74 5.61 16.43 -10.64
CA ALA A 74 6.06 16.66 -9.28
C ALA A 74 4.96 16.35 -8.25
N GLN A 75 3.70 16.69 -8.52
CA GLN A 75 2.57 16.33 -7.67
C GLN A 75 2.42 14.81 -7.53
N GLY A 76 2.47 14.08 -8.67
CA GLY A 76 2.48 12.62 -8.67
C GLY A 76 3.68 12.06 -7.91
N GLY A 77 4.85 12.67 -8.05
CA GLY A 77 6.06 12.26 -7.37
C GLY A 77 5.99 12.44 -5.85
N VAL A 78 5.43 13.56 -5.37
CA VAL A 78 5.16 13.79 -3.94
C VAL A 78 4.19 12.75 -3.39
N PHE A 79 3.13 12.41 -4.15
CA PHE A 79 2.20 11.34 -3.76
C PHE A 79 2.93 9.99 -3.58
N HIS A 80 3.82 9.63 -4.51
CA HIS A 80 4.65 8.44 -4.39
C HIS A 80 5.54 8.45 -3.14
N VAL A 81 6.19 9.58 -2.83
CA VAL A 81 7.00 9.75 -1.62
C VAL A 81 6.15 9.58 -0.35
N LEU A 82 4.95 10.15 -0.30
CA LEU A 82 4.04 9.96 0.84
C LEU A 82 3.64 8.48 1.01
N MET A 83 3.39 7.78 -0.09
CA MET A 83 3.03 6.37 -0.06
C MET A 83 4.16 5.50 0.52
N VAL A 84 5.44 5.89 0.38
CA VAL A 84 6.59 5.21 1.02
C VAL A 84 6.37 5.05 2.52
N ALA A 85 5.90 6.10 3.20
CA ALA A 85 5.66 6.05 4.64
C ALA A 85 4.61 5.00 5.02
N LEU A 86 3.55 4.87 4.21
CA LEU A 86 2.49 3.88 4.41
C LEU A 86 2.98 2.46 4.15
N TYR A 87 3.78 2.24 3.12
CA TYR A 87 4.38 0.93 2.82
C TYR A 87 5.35 0.50 3.92
N LEU A 88 6.23 1.40 4.36
CA LEU A 88 7.17 1.13 5.47
C LEU A 88 6.43 0.85 6.78
N ARG A 89 5.34 1.59 7.05
CA ARG A 89 4.51 1.35 8.23
C ARG A 89 3.84 -0.03 8.17
N ALA A 90 3.26 -0.41 7.02
CA ALA A 90 2.69 -1.74 6.81
C ALA A 90 3.73 -2.86 6.92
N ALA A 91 4.97 -2.62 6.46
CA ALA A 91 6.08 -3.57 6.57
C ALA A 91 6.46 -3.81 8.04
N ARG A 92 6.65 -2.73 8.81
CA ARG A 92 7.19 -2.76 10.18
C ARG A 92 6.16 -3.09 11.26
N ARG A 93 4.89 -2.71 11.09
CA ARG A 93 3.86 -2.82 12.14
C ARG A 93 2.72 -3.72 11.73
N SER A 94 2.74 -4.96 12.23
CA SER A 94 1.70 -5.97 11.96
C SER A 94 0.28 -5.47 12.27
N ARG A 95 0.11 -4.67 13.33
CA ARG A 95 -1.18 -4.10 13.75
C ARG A 95 -1.82 -3.17 12.71
N ASP A 96 -1.02 -2.48 11.91
CA ASP A 96 -1.52 -1.52 10.94
C ASP A 96 -1.90 -2.20 9.59
N ARG A 97 -1.52 -3.46 9.39
CA ARG A 97 -1.66 -4.16 8.11
C ARG A 97 -3.12 -4.36 7.68
N ASP A 98 -4.02 -4.59 8.63
CA ASP A 98 -5.44 -4.83 8.33
C ASP A 98 -6.11 -3.62 7.67
N ALA A 99 -5.66 -2.41 8.01
CA ALA A 99 -6.11 -1.17 7.39
C ALA A 99 -5.26 -0.78 6.18
N LEU A 100 -3.93 -0.89 6.28
CA LEU A 100 -3.02 -0.41 5.23
C LEU A 100 -3.00 -1.30 3.99
N ILE A 101 -3.05 -2.64 4.12
CA ILE A 101 -3.04 -3.53 2.95
C ILE A 101 -4.23 -3.27 2.00
N PRO A 102 -5.50 -3.18 2.47
CA PRO A 102 -6.60 -2.80 1.57
C PRO A 102 -6.40 -1.46 0.88
N TYR A 103 -5.88 -0.47 1.59
CA TYR A 103 -5.59 0.84 1.00
C TYR A 103 -4.49 0.75 -0.07
N ILE A 104 -3.41 0.03 0.20
CA ILE A 104 -2.33 -0.23 -0.77
C ILE A 104 -2.86 -0.94 -2.01
N LEU A 105 -3.72 -1.95 -1.82
CA LEU A 105 -4.37 -2.65 -2.92
C LEU A 105 -5.23 -1.71 -3.76
N PHE A 106 -6.01 -0.84 -3.13
CA PHE A 106 -6.82 0.16 -3.83
C PHE A 106 -5.94 1.10 -4.67
N VAL A 107 -4.87 1.65 -4.09
CA VAL A 107 -3.95 2.54 -4.81
C VAL A 107 -3.29 1.81 -5.99
N LYS A 108 -2.76 0.60 -5.78
CA LYS A 108 -2.05 -0.15 -6.84
C LYS A 108 -2.98 -0.63 -7.95
N THR A 109 -4.18 -1.08 -7.63
CA THR A 109 -5.18 -1.43 -8.65
C THR A 109 -5.63 -0.21 -9.45
N THR A 110 -5.84 0.93 -8.78
CA THR A 110 -6.19 2.19 -9.45
C THR A 110 -5.06 2.67 -10.38
N ALA A 111 -3.80 2.62 -9.91
CA ALA A 111 -2.65 2.97 -10.72
C ALA A 111 -2.50 2.04 -11.93
N ALA A 112 -2.62 0.72 -11.75
CA ALA A 112 -2.59 -0.25 -12.84
C ALA A 112 -3.71 0.02 -13.86
N ALA A 113 -4.95 0.22 -13.40
CA ALA A 113 -6.08 0.50 -14.28
C ALA A 113 -5.87 1.80 -15.07
N PHE A 114 -5.41 2.86 -14.40
CA PHE A 114 -5.09 4.14 -15.02
C PHE A 114 -3.99 4.00 -16.08
N LEU A 115 -2.85 3.39 -15.73
CA LEU A 115 -1.70 3.25 -16.64
C LEU A 115 -2.02 2.38 -17.86
N LEU A 116 -2.72 1.26 -17.66
CA LEU A 116 -3.14 0.41 -18.77
C LEU A 116 -4.15 1.12 -19.67
N SER A 117 -5.12 1.85 -19.09
CA SER A 117 -6.08 2.62 -19.89
C SER A 117 -5.38 3.76 -20.65
N TYR A 118 -4.46 4.47 -20.00
CA TYR A 118 -3.68 5.53 -20.63
C TYR A 118 -2.82 4.98 -21.78
N TYR A 119 -2.19 3.82 -21.59
CA TYR A 119 -1.45 3.16 -22.65
C TYR A 119 -2.31 2.80 -23.86
N LEU A 120 -3.50 2.23 -23.62
CA LEU A 120 -4.39 1.76 -24.69
C LEU A 120 -5.09 2.88 -25.44
N PHE A 121 -5.44 3.98 -24.77
CA PHE A 121 -6.33 5.00 -25.32
C PHE A 121 -5.69 6.38 -25.53
N VAL A 122 -4.52 6.65 -24.93
CA VAL A 122 -3.89 7.98 -24.97
C VAL A 122 -2.49 7.91 -25.59
N GLU A 123 -1.60 7.10 -25.03
CA GLU A 123 -0.19 7.11 -25.41
C GLU A 123 0.45 5.73 -25.26
N GLY A 124 0.80 5.11 -26.39
CA GLY A 124 1.36 3.76 -26.50
C GLY A 124 2.83 3.60 -26.06
N THR A 125 3.27 4.33 -25.04
CA THR A 125 4.66 4.29 -24.55
C THR A 125 4.93 2.99 -23.78
N PRO A 126 5.90 2.14 -24.18
CA PRO A 126 6.14 0.83 -23.56
C PRO A 126 6.40 0.90 -22.05
N LEU A 127 7.03 1.98 -21.57
CA LEU A 127 7.29 2.16 -20.14
C LEU A 127 5.99 2.33 -19.32
N ILE A 128 4.96 2.97 -19.89
CA ILE A 128 3.64 3.12 -19.25
C ILE A 128 2.97 1.74 -19.10
N LEU A 129 3.02 0.92 -20.16
CA LEU A 129 2.52 -0.46 -20.11
C LEU A 129 3.27 -1.27 -19.05
N ALA A 130 4.60 -1.22 -19.06
CA ALA A 130 5.44 -1.94 -18.10
C ALA A 130 5.13 -1.53 -16.64
N ALA A 131 4.96 -0.22 -16.39
CA ALA A 131 4.58 0.30 -15.08
C ALA A 131 3.17 -0.19 -14.65
N GLY A 132 2.20 -0.17 -15.57
CA GLY A 132 0.84 -0.65 -15.31
C GLY A 132 0.80 -2.15 -14.98
N LEU A 133 1.53 -2.97 -15.73
CA LEU A 133 1.66 -4.41 -15.47
C LEU A 133 2.37 -4.69 -14.14
N PHE A 134 3.42 -3.93 -13.84
CA PHE A 134 4.12 -4.03 -12.56
C PHE A 134 3.19 -3.75 -11.39
N ASP A 135 2.46 -2.63 -11.40
CA ASP A 135 1.52 -2.28 -10.34
C ASP A 135 0.38 -3.30 -10.21
N GLY A 136 -0.13 -3.80 -11.33
CA GLY A 136 -1.13 -4.87 -11.37
C GLY A 136 -0.61 -6.16 -10.72
N SER A 137 0.61 -6.58 -11.07
CA SER A 137 1.23 -7.79 -10.52
C SER A 137 1.45 -7.70 -9.01
N VAL A 138 1.89 -6.54 -8.53
CA VAL A 138 2.06 -6.24 -7.10
C VAL A 138 0.73 -6.32 -6.37
N ALA A 139 -0.33 -5.74 -6.95
CA ALA A 139 -1.67 -5.79 -6.36
C ALA A 139 -2.19 -7.23 -6.25
N VAL A 140 -2.03 -8.04 -7.32
CA VAL A 140 -2.41 -9.46 -7.32
C VAL A 140 -1.63 -10.23 -6.26
N LEU A 141 -0.31 -10.01 -6.16
CA LEU A 141 0.54 -10.68 -5.17
C LEU A 141 0.10 -10.35 -3.74
N LEU A 142 -0.10 -9.07 -3.40
CA LEU A 142 -0.59 -8.66 -2.08
C LEU A 142 -1.99 -9.22 -1.78
N ALA A 143 -2.88 -9.25 -2.76
CA ALA A 143 -4.22 -9.81 -2.59
C ALA A 143 -4.16 -11.32 -2.33
N ALA A 144 -3.31 -12.06 -3.05
CA ALA A 144 -3.10 -13.48 -2.86
C ALA A 144 -2.55 -13.78 -1.46
N MET A 145 -1.56 -13.01 -1.01
CA MET A 145 -0.98 -13.14 0.34
C MET A 145 -2.03 -12.89 1.42
N ARG A 146 -2.82 -11.82 1.31
CA ARG A 146 -3.90 -11.50 2.24
C ARG A 146 -4.99 -12.58 2.27
N ARG A 147 -5.36 -13.14 1.12
CA ARG A 147 -6.35 -14.23 1.03
C ARG A 147 -5.84 -15.49 1.75
N ARG A 148 -4.56 -15.82 1.61
CA ARG A 148 -3.93 -16.96 2.31
C ARG A 148 -3.96 -16.78 3.83
N GLU A 149 -3.59 -15.59 4.32
CA GLU A 149 -3.61 -15.28 5.77
C GLU A 149 -5.02 -15.42 6.36
N ARG A 150 -6.05 -14.88 5.67
CA ARG A 150 -7.44 -14.99 6.13
C ARG A 150 -7.94 -16.44 6.17
N ARG A 151 -7.61 -17.23 5.15
CA ARG A 151 -7.99 -18.66 5.11
C ARG A 151 -7.33 -19.47 6.22
N GLY A 152 -6.08 -19.16 6.56
CA GLY A 152 -5.39 -19.77 7.70
C GLY A 152 -6.11 -19.49 9.02
N ALA A 153 -6.42 -18.23 9.28
CA ALA A 153 -7.13 -17.82 10.50
C ALA A 153 -8.52 -18.47 10.64
N THR A 154 -9.30 -18.59 9.55
CA THR A 154 -10.60 -19.27 9.57
C THR A 154 -10.49 -20.76 9.86
N ARG A 155 -9.46 -21.43 9.34
CA ARG A 155 -9.24 -22.87 9.60
C ARG A 155 -8.85 -23.16 11.04
N GLU A 156 -8.10 -22.27 11.67
CA GLU A 156 -7.74 -22.39 13.09
C GLU A 156 -8.93 -22.15 14.02
N ALA A 157 -9.79 -21.17 13.70
CA ALA A 157 -10.99 -20.89 14.50
C ALA A 157 -12.05 -22.01 14.44
N ALA A 158 -11.95 -22.91 13.46
CA ALA A 158 -12.86 -24.04 13.29
C ALA A 158 -12.35 -25.35 13.92
N ARG A 159 -11.13 -25.36 14.48
CA ARG A 159 -10.54 -26.49 15.23
C ARG A 159 -10.72 -26.26 16.72
#